data_AF-A0A9R1P8Y1-F1
#
_entry.id   AF-A0A9R1P8Y1-F1
#
_cell.length_a   1.000
_cell.length_b   1.000
_cell.length_c   1.000
_cell.angle_alpha   90.00
_cell.angle_beta   90.00
_cell.angle_gamma   90.00
#
_symmetry.space_group_name_H-M   'P 1'
#
loop_
_entity.id
_entity.type
_entity.pdbx_description
1 polymer ?
#
loop_
_entity_poly.entity_id
_entity_poly.type
_entity_poly.pdbx_seq_one_letter_code
_entity_poly.pdbx_strand_id
1 'polypeptide(L)'
;MTRRYWNINLKEMIEAGVHFGHGIKKWNPKMAPYISAKRKGTHIINLARTARFLSEACDLVFDVASQGKSFLIVGTKKRATDLVASAAIRARCHYVNKKWFSGMLTNWSITKTRLSQFRDLRA
;
A
#
# COMPACT_ATOMS: atom_id res chain seq x y z
N MET A 1 -26.53 -2.37 -8.99
CA MET A 1 -25.27 -2.10 -8.25
C MET A 1 -25.46 -0.84 -7.44
N THR A 2 -25.39 -0.92 -6.11
CA THR A 2 -25.43 0.24 -5.22
C THR A 2 -24.18 1.09 -5.45
N ARG A 3 -24.37 2.38 -5.76
CA ARG A 3 -23.26 3.31 -5.94
C ARG A 3 -22.59 3.54 -4.58
N ARG A 4 -21.34 3.10 -4.46
CA ARG A 4 -20.52 3.31 -3.26
C ARG A 4 -19.76 4.62 -3.38
N TYR A 5 -19.54 5.28 -2.25
CA TYR A 5 -18.81 6.54 -2.18
C TYR A 5 -17.67 6.42 -1.16
N TRP A 6 -16.50 6.92 -1.54
CA TRP A 6 -15.30 6.94 -0.73
C TRP A 6 -14.91 8.38 -0.40
N ASN A 7 -14.41 8.62 0.80
CA ASN A 7 -13.95 9.94 1.23
C ASN A 7 -12.61 10.26 0.54
N ILE A 8 -12.68 10.81 -0.67
CA ILE A 8 -11.52 11.21 -1.48
C ILE A 8 -11.70 12.67 -1.89
N ASN A 9 -10.90 13.56 -1.31
CA ASN A 9 -10.94 15.00 -1.60
C ASN A 9 -9.59 15.47 -2.19
N LEU A 10 -9.64 16.14 -3.33
CA LEU A 10 -8.45 16.68 -3.98
C LEU A 10 -7.69 17.66 -3.09
N LYS A 11 -8.40 18.46 -2.29
CA LYS A 11 -7.80 19.42 -1.35
C LYS A 11 -6.94 18.71 -0.29
N GLU A 12 -7.49 17.67 0.33
CA GLU A 12 -6.78 16.87 1.34
C GLU A 12 -5.54 16.18 0.75
N MET A 13 -5.63 15.70 -0.50
CA MET A 13 -4.47 15.09 -1.19
C MET A 13 -3.35 16.10 -1.46
N ILE A 14 -3.70 17.37 -1.74
CA ILE A 14 -2.73 18.44 -1.92
C ILE A 14 -2.08 18.79 -0.58
N GLU A 15 -2.87 18.96 0.48
CA GLU A 15 -2.38 19.27 1.83
C GLU A 15 -1.48 18.15 2.38
N ALA A 16 -1.82 16.89 2.12
CA ALA A 16 -1.01 15.73 2.48
C ALA A 16 0.24 15.54 1.58
N GLY A 17 0.40 16.35 0.52
CA GLY A 17 1.57 16.30 -0.35
C GLY A 17 1.66 15.08 -1.28
N VAL A 18 0.54 14.41 -1.58
CA VAL A 18 0.50 13.17 -2.39
C VAL A 18 1.02 13.36 -3.82
N HIS A 19 0.95 14.59 -4.33
CA HIS A 19 1.34 14.94 -5.69
C HIS A 19 2.85 14.98 -5.90
N PHE A 20 3.66 14.97 -4.85
CA PHE A 20 5.12 15.01 -4.98
C PHE A 20 5.68 13.64 -5.36
N GLY A 21 6.23 13.55 -6.57
CA GLY A 21 6.95 12.39 -7.07
C GLY A 21 8.44 12.41 -6.74
N HIS A 22 9.20 11.56 -7.44
CA HIS A 22 10.66 11.53 -7.34
C HIS A 22 11.30 12.57 -8.27
N GLY A 23 12.60 12.82 -8.07
CA GLY A 23 13.40 13.67 -8.95
C GLY A 23 13.47 13.15 -10.39
N ILE A 24 13.64 14.05 -11.35
CA ILE A 24 13.60 13.75 -12.80
C ILE A 24 14.62 12.70 -13.29
N LYS A 25 15.69 12.45 -12.53
CA LYS A 25 16.70 11.43 -12.86
C LYS A 25 16.31 10.03 -12.37
N LYS A 26 15.38 9.92 -11.42
CA LYS A 26 14.96 8.67 -10.77
C LYS A 26 13.50 8.36 -11.10
N TRP A 27 13.16 8.30 -12.38
CA TRP A 27 11.81 8.00 -12.86
C TRP A 27 11.83 6.83 -13.86
N ASN A 28 10.69 6.17 -14.00
CA ASN A 28 10.48 5.12 -14.99
C ASN A 28 9.63 5.69 -16.14
N PRO A 29 10.07 5.60 -17.42
CA PRO A 29 9.31 6.09 -18.58
C PRO A 29 7.86 5.58 -18.65
N LYS A 30 7.59 4.37 -18.17
CA LYS A 30 6.23 3.79 -18.10
C LYS A 30 5.27 4.61 -17.21
N MET A 31 5.81 5.48 -16.34
CA MET A 31 5.02 6.36 -15.49
C MET A 31 4.58 7.65 -16.19
N ALA A 32 5.01 7.92 -17.44
CA ALA A 32 4.65 9.13 -18.16
C ALA A 32 3.14 9.44 -18.17
N PRO A 33 2.22 8.45 -18.34
CA PRO A 33 0.78 8.72 -18.32
C PRO A 33 0.22 9.17 -16.96
N TYR A 34 0.98 9.04 -15.87
CA TYR A 34 0.56 9.38 -14.50
C TYR A 34 1.21 10.68 -13.99
N ILE A 35 2.13 11.26 -14.76
CA ILE A 35 2.85 12.48 -14.40
C ILE A 35 2.16 13.67 -15.07
N SER A 36 1.80 14.69 -14.29
CA SER A 36 1.15 15.90 -14.81
C SER A 36 2.16 16.94 -15.28
N ALA A 37 3.21 17.17 -14.50
CA ALA A 37 4.19 18.21 -14.77
C ALA A 37 5.56 17.88 -14.14
N LYS A 38 6.57 18.71 -14.45
CA LYS A 38 7.88 18.71 -13.80
C LYS A 38 8.15 20.11 -13.27
N ARG A 39 8.48 20.25 -11.98
CA ARG A 39 8.76 21.55 -11.35
C ARG A 39 9.96 21.42 -10.43
N LYS A 40 10.92 22.36 -10.52
CA LYS A 40 12.13 22.40 -9.68
C LYS A 40 12.84 21.04 -9.58
N GLY A 41 12.97 20.33 -10.71
CA GLY A 41 13.65 19.03 -10.79
C GLY A 41 12.88 17.83 -10.21
N THR A 42 11.61 18.00 -9.83
CA THR A 42 10.74 16.92 -9.29
C THR A 42 9.53 16.69 -10.17
N HIS A 43 9.12 15.44 -10.34
CA HIS A 43 7.89 15.08 -11.03
C HIS A 43 6.66 15.36 -10.14
N ILE A 44 5.61 15.92 -10.74
CA ILE A 44 4.31 16.10 -10.11
C ILE A 44 3.38 15.00 -10.66
N ILE A 45 2.74 14.27 -9.75
CA ILE A 45 1.80 13.19 -10.07
C ILE A 45 0.40 13.77 -10.30
N ASN A 46 -0.33 13.25 -11.28
CA ASN A 46 -1.69 13.68 -11.57
C ASN A 46 -2.68 13.18 -10.50
N LEU A 47 -3.14 14.09 -9.63
CA LEU A 47 -4.06 13.77 -8.55
C LEU A 47 -5.47 13.38 -9.01
N ALA A 48 -5.97 13.92 -10.12
CA ALA A 48 -7.28 13.51 -10.65
C ALA A 48 -7.25 12.03 -11.06
N ARG A 49 -6.13 11.60 -11.66
CA ARG A 49 -5.90 10.19 -11.99
C ARG A 49 -5.73 9.33 -10.73
N THR A 50 -4.99 9.81 -9.74
CA THR A 50 -4.82 9.13 -8.44
C THR A 50 -6.16 8.95 -7.74
N ALA A 51 -7.03 9.96 -7.71
CA ALA A 51 -8.34 9.90 -7.07
C ALA A 51 -9.24 8.85 -7.73
N ARG A 52 -9.25 8.77 -9.07
CA ARG A 52 -9.98 7.75 -9.80
C ARG A 52 -9.50 6.34 -9.46
N PHE A 53 -8.19 6.10 -9.57
CA PHE A 53 -7.62 4.78 -9.26
C PHE A 53 -7.75 4.40 -7.78
N LEU A 54 -7.72 5.36 -6.87
CA LEU A 54 -7.96 5.12 -5.45
C LEU A 54 -9.39 4.65 -5.21
N SER A 55 -10.39 5.26 -5.87
CA SER A 55 -11.78 4.81 -5.80
C SER A 55 -11.93 3.38 -6.30
N GLU A 56 -11.38 3.06 -7.48
CA GLU A 56 -11.43 1.70 -8.06
C GLU A 56 -10.75 0.67 -7.14
N ALA A 57 -9.62 1.03 -6.52
CA ALA A 57 -8.92 0.17 -5.57
C ALA A 57 -9.74 -0.06 -4.30
N CYS A 58 -10.41 0.98 -3.77
CA CYS A 58 -11.29 0.85 -2.61
C CYS A 58 -12.49 -0.05 -2.89
N ASP A 59 -13.09 0.05 -4.08
CA ASP A 59 -14.19 -0.82 -4.51
C ASP A 59 -13.76 -2.30 -4.51
N LEU A 60 -12.61 -2.59 -5.12
CA LEU A 60 -12.06 -3.95 -5.16
C LEU A 60 -11.74 -4.49 -3.76
N VAL A 61 -11.09 -3.69 -2.92
CA VAL A 61 -10.75 -4.08 -1.55
C VAL A 61 -12.01 -4.35 -0.74
N PHE A 62 -13.05 -3.54 -0.89
CA PHE A 62 -14.33 -3.75 -0.23
C PHE A 62 -14.98 -5.07 -0.67
N ASP A 63 -15.03 -5.35 -1.97
CA ASP A 63 -15.61 -6.59 -2.47
C ASP A 63 -14.83 -7.82 -1.98
N VAL A 64 -13.51 -7.78 -2.02
CA VAL A 64 -12.64 -8.86 -1.49
C VAL A 64 -12.84 -9.05 0.02
N ALA A 65 -12.96 -7.96 0.77
CA ALA A 65 -13.20 -8.01 2.21
C ALA A 65 -14.58 -8.57 2.55
N SER A 66 -15.62 -8.20 1.78
CA SER A 66 -16.98 -8.73 1.96
C SER A 66 -17.08 -10.24 1.76
N GLN A 67 -16.13 -10.82 1.01
CA GLN A 67 -16.00 -12.27 0.81
C GLN A 67 -15.20 -12.96 1.95
N GLY A 68 -14.75 -12.23 2.97
CA GLY A 68 -13.99 -12.77 4.09
C GLY A 68 -12.54 -13.16 3.75
N LYS A 69 -11.97 -12.61 2.67
CA LYS A 69 -10.58 -12.90 2.27
C LYS A 69 -9.57 -12.16 3.14
N SER A 70 -8.37 -12.73 3.26
CA SER A 70 -7.29 -12.16 4.06
C SER A 70 -6.49 -11.11 3.30
N PHE A 71 -5.97 -10.10 4.01
CA PHE A 71 -5.12 -9.05 3.47
C PHE A 71 -3.74 -9.06 4.13
N LEU A 72 -2.73 -8.66 3.35
CA LEU A 72 -1.35 -8.48 3.79
C LEU A 72 -0.88 -7.07 3.45
N ILE A 73 -0.51 -6.28 4.47
CA ILE A 73 0.04 -4.93 4.31
C ILE A 73 1.57 -4.99 4.46
N VAL A 74 2.29 -4.47 3.47
CA VAL A 74 3.76 -4.56 3.43
C VAL A 74 4.38 -3.17 3.34
N GLY A 75 5.31 -2.87 4.24
CA GLY A 75 6.12 -1.67 4.14
C GLY A 75 7.29 -1.66 5.12
N THR A 76 8.50 -1.73 4.57
CA THR A 76 9.74 -1.95 5.33
C THR A 76 10.58 -0.68 5.52
N LYS A 77 10.14 0.44 4.94
CA LYS A 77 10.82 1.75 5.06
C LYS A 77 10.67 2.26 6.49
N LYS A 78 11.72 2.86 7.05
CA LYS A 78 11.72 3.45 8.41
C LYS A 78 10.50 4.37 8.67
N ARG A 79 10.13 5.22 7.70
CA ARG A 79 8.97 6.14 7.81
C ARG A 79 7.60 5.44 7.71
N ALA A 80 7.56 4.21 7.23
CA ALA A 80 6.33 3.45 7.00
C ALA A 80 6.12 2.33 8.04
N THR A 81 7.17 1.90 8.73
CA THR A 81 7.16 0.74 9.64
C THR A 81 6.05 0.81 10.70
N ASP A 82 5.90 1.94 11.38
CA ASP A 82 4.93 2.08 12.46
C ASP A 82 3.51 2.31 11.91
N LEU A 83 3.40 3.04 10.79
CA LEU A 83 2.13 3.27 10.09
C LEU A 83 1.52 1.97 9.57
N VAL A 84 2.35 1.08 9.00
CA VAL A 84 1.91 -0.22 8.48
C VAL A 84 1.39 -1.11 9.61
N ALA A 85 2.11 -1.20 10.73
CA ALA A 85 1.67 -2.00 11.87
C ALA A 85 0.35 -1.46 12.45
N SER A 86 0.27 -0.15 12.68
CA SER A 86 -0.93 0.51 13.21
C SER A 86 -2.14 0.31 12.29
N ALA A 87 -1.98 0.51 10.98
CA ALA A 87 -3.05 0.31 10.00
C ALA A 87 -3.54 -1.15 9.96
N ALA A 88 -2.62 -2.11 9.96
CA ALA A 88 -2.96 -3.53 9.92
C ALA A 88 -3.66 -4.01 11.20
N ILE A 89 -3.22 -3.54 12.38
CA ILE A 89 -3.87 -3.87 13.66
C ILE A 89 -5.30 -3.31 13.69
N ARG A 90 -5.48 -2.04 13.29
CA ARG A 90 -6.81 -1.42 13.19
C ARG A 90 -7.74 -2.17 12.24
N ALA A 91 -7.21 -2.63 11.11
CA ALA A 91 -7.96 -3.39 10.10
C ALA A 91 -8.03 -4.90 10.38
N ARG A 92 -7.43 -5.41 11.47
CA ARG A 92 -7.32 -6.84 11.79
C ARG A 92 -6.73 -7.69 10.64
N CYS A 93 -5.73 -7.16 9.96
CA CYS A 93 -5.06 -7.78 8.81
C CYS A 93 -3.62 -8.21 9.13
N HIS A 94 -3.02 -9.05 8.29
CA HIS A 94 -1.61 -9.42 8.42
C HIS A 94 -0.70 -8.29 7.93
N TYR A 95 0.52 -8.20 8.46
CA TYR A 95 1.48 -7.20 8.00
C TYR A 95 2.95 -7.65 8.08
N VAL A 96 3.78 -6.99 7.27
CA VAL A 96 5.24 -7.05 7.35
C VAL A 96 5.80 -5.63 7.35
N ASN A 97 6.35 -5.20 8.49
CA ASN A 97 6.90 -3.87 8.67
C ASN A 97 8.42 -3.82 8.94
N LYS A 98 9.04 -4.99 9.12
CA LYS A 98 10.49 -5.17 9.31
C LYS A 98 11.12 -5.72 8.04
N LYS A 99 11.88 -6.81 8.12
CA LYS A 99 12.50 -7.46 6.96
C LYS A 99 11.47 -8.33 6.24
N TRP A 100 11.32 -8.13 4.93
CA TRP A 100 10.59 -9.05 4.06
C TRP A 100 11.52 -10.20 3.67
N PHE A 101 11.22 -11.41 4.13
CA PHE A 101 12.01 -12.58 3.75
C PHE A 101 11.60 -13.07 2.36
N SER A 102 12.59 -13.42 1.54
CA SER A 102 12.32 -14.04 0.25
C SER A 102 11.59 -15.36 0.46
N GLY A 103 10.60 -15.64 -0.38
CA GLY A 103 9.83 -16.88 -0.28
C GLY A 103 8.71 -16.89 0.76
N MET A 104 8.42 -15.78 1.47
CA MET A 104 7.32 -15.76 2.46
C MET A 104 5.96 -16.15 1.88
N LEU A 105 5.69 -15.79 0.62
CA LEU A 105 4.45 -16.14 -0.08
C LEU A 105 4.59 -17.41 -0.92
N THR A 106 5.70 -17.55 -1.64
CA THR A 106 5.89 -18.63 -2.61
C THR A 106 6.37 -19.94 -1.97
N ASN A 107 7.04 -19.87 -0.82
CA ASN A 107 7.52 -21.01 -0.04
C ASN A 107 6.84 -21.04 1.34
N TRP A 108 5.52 -21.20 1.31
CA TRP A 108 4.70 -21.17 2.52
C TRP A 108 4.98 -22.36 3.46
N SER A 109 5.35 -23.54 2.94
CA SER A 109 5.64 -24.73 3.75
C SER A 109 6.77 -24.45 4.75
N ILE A 110 7.88 -23.83 4.29
CA ILE A 110 9.00 -23.45 5.15
C ILE A 110 8.59 -22.34 6.12
N THR A 111 7.85 -21.34 5.66
CA THR A 111 7.39 -20.24 6.51
C THR A 111 6.51 -20.77 7.65
N LYS A 112 5.61 -21.71 7.37
CA LYS A 112 4.76 -22.37 8.37
C LYS A 112 5.58 -23.14 9.41
N THR A 113 6.61 -23.88 8.98
CA THR A 113 7.51 -24.58 9.91
C THR A 113 8.21 -23.61 10.85
N ARG A 114 8.70 -22.47 10.35
CA ARG A 114 9.34 -21.43 11.17
C ARG A 114 8.36 -20.80 12.17
N LEU A 115 7.11 -20.59 11.76
CA LEU A 115 6.07 -20.10 12.66
C LEU A 115 5.72 -21.10 13.77
N SER A 116 5.70 -22.41 13.47
CA SER A 116 5.53 -23.45 14.48
C SER A 116 6.66 -23.42 15.50
N GLN A 117 7.92 -23.43 15.03
CA GLN A 117 9.10 -23.35 15.89
C GLN A 117 9.05 -22.10 16.79
N PHE A 118 8.61 -20.96 16.25
CA PHE A 118 8.46 -19.74 17.04
C PHE A 118 7.38 -19.85 18.12
N ARG A 119 6.28 -20.54 17.85
CA ARG A 119 5.23 -20.80 18.85
C ARG A 119 5.77 -21.71 19.96
N ASP A 120 6.53 -22.74 19.60
CA ASP A 120 7.10 -23.70 20.55
C ASP A 120 8.15 -23.04 21.46
N LEU A 121 8.93 -22.07 20.95
CA LEU A 121 9.89 -21.29 21.73
C LEU A 121 9.25 -20.23 22.65
N ARG A 122 7.97 -19.91 22.43
CA ARG A 122 7.21 -18.95 23.26
C ARG A 122 6.43 -19.63 24.38
N ALA A 123 6.21 -20.93 24.29
CA ALA A 123 5.57 -21.75 25.31
C ALA A 123 6.56 -22.00 26.46
#